data_AF-A0A2V0NA51-F1
#
_entry.id   AF-A0A2V0NA51-F1
#
_cell.length_a   1.000
_cell.length_b   1.000
_cell.length_c   1.000
_cell.angle_alpha   90.00
_cell.angle_beta   90.00
_cell.angle_gamma   90.00
#
_symmetry.space_group_name_H-M   'P 1'
#
loop_
_entity.id
_entity.type
_entity.pdbx_description
1 polymer ?
#
loop_
_entity_poly.entity_id
_entity_poly.type
_entity_poly.pdbx_seq_one_letter_code
_entity_poly.pdbx_strand_id
1 'polypeptide(L)'
;MYQLAIEHHRLGLTLSIHPDRDDAATSLADYATRTGYEPITNQITDEHQSYDLIDPADGRCVAVAVIELRPADPTADMQFASAKRAMKTELALSPLDPLADRVERAAIRMAWDRITGADEHLSAAARAI
;
A
#
# COMPACT_ATOMS: atom_id res chain seq x y z
N MET A 1 -10.50 2.29 9.21
CA MET A 1 -9.08 2.19 8.80
C MET A 1 -8.72 0.74 8.60
N TYR A 2 -7.86 0.47 7.63
CA TYR A 2 -7.36 -0.87 7.33
C TYR A 2 -5.85 -0.90 7.49
N GLN A 3 -5.33 -2.06 7.86
CA GLN A 3 -3.89 -2.33 7.87
C GLN A 3 -3.57 -3.23 6.68
N LEU A 4 -2.50 -2.89 5.96
CA LEU A 4 -1.84 -3.81 5.04
C LEU A 4 -0.58 -4.33 5.73
N ALA A 5 -0.55 -5.64 5.97
CA ALA A 5 0.59 -6.37 6.48
C ALA A 5 1.22 -7.17 5.33
N ILE A 6 2.54 -7.10 5.16
CA ILE A 6 3.28 -7.97 4.23
C ILE A 6 4.35 -8.69 5.05
N GLU A 7 4.16 -9.99 5.23
CA GLU A 7 5.12 -10.87 5.88
C GLU A 7 5.96 -11.58 4.83
N HIS A 8 7.21 -11.14 4.69
CA HIS A 8 8.14 -11.72 3.74
C HIS A 8 8.98 -12.80 4.42
N HIS A 9 9.11 -13.97 3.79
CA HIS A 9 9.78 -15.13 4.39
C HIS A 9 11.22 -14.86 4.82
N ARG A 10 11.90 -13.91 4.17
CA ARG A 10 13.30 -13.53 4.46
C ARG A 10 13.48 -12.20 5.20
N LEU A 11 12.48 -11.33 5.21
CA LEU A 11 12.63 -9.94 5.66
C LEU A 11 11.75 -9.60 6.87
N GLY A 12 10.86 -10.51 7.24
CA GLY A 12 9.91 -10.30 8.33
C GLY A 12 8.71 -9.47 7.89
N LEU A 13 8.01 -8.97 8.90
CA LEU A 13 6.73 -8.27 8.76
C LEU A 13 6.94 -6.78 8.54
N THR A 14 6.22 -6.22 7.57
CA THR A 14 6.08 -4.78 7.35
C THR A 14 4.60 -4.40 7.40
N LEU A 15 4.30 -3.21 7.90
CA LEU A 15 2.93 -2.74 8.14
C LEU A 15 2.72 -1.35 7.54
N SER A 16 1.55 -1.12 6.94
CA SER A 16 1.08 0.20 6.57
C SER A 16 -0.39 0.38 6.92
N ILE A 17 -0.80 1.62 7.19
CA ILE A 17 -2.16 1.98 7.63
C ILE A 17 -2.85 2.83 6.57
N HIS A 18 -4.06 2.41 6.20
CA HIS A 18 -4.84 2.99 5.11
C HIS A 18 -6.23 3.44 5.57
N PRO A 19 -6.75 4.56 5.06
CA PRO A 19 -8.08 5.08 5.37
C PRO A 19 -9.21 4.07 5.19
N ASP A 20 -9.19 3.38 4.06
CA ASP A 20 -10.15 2.35 3.69
C ASP A 20 -9.46 1.16 3.03
N ARG A 21 -10.27 0.14 2.73
CA ARG A 21 -9.82 -1.12 2.17
C ARG A 21 -9.26 -0.93 0.75
N ASP A 22 -9.87 -0.05 -0.03
CA ASP A 22 -9.48 0.19 -1.43
C ASP A 22 -8.12 0.87 -1.52
N ASP A 23 -7.82 1.80 -0.60
CA ASP A 23 -6.49 2.40 -0.47
C ASP A 23 -5.42 1.32 -0.14
N ALA A 24 -5.73 0.41 0.79
CA ALA A 24 -4.82 -0.70 1.15
C ALA A 24 -4.60 -1.65 -0.04
N ALA A 25 -5.65 -1.99 -0.77
CA ALA A 25 -5.58 -2.82 -1.96
C ALA A 25 -4.79 -2.14 -3.09
N THR A 26 -4.96 -0.83 -3.27
CA THR A 26 -4.18 -0.02 -4.21
C THR A 26 -2.70 -0.05 -3.84
N SER A 27 -2.38 0.09 -2.55
CA SER A 27 -1.00 -0.03 -2.05
C SER A 27 -0.39 -1.41 -2.30
N LEU A 28 -1.17 -2.49 -2.13
CA LEU A 28 -0.72 -3.84 -2.46
C LEU A 28 -0.46 -4.03 -3.96
N ALA A 29 -1.35 -3.50 -4.81
CA ALA A 29 -1.17 -3.55 -6.27
C ALA A 29 0.07 -2.77 -6.74
N ASP A 30 0.32 -1.61 -6.14
CA ASP A 30 1.52 -0.82 -6.43
C ASP A 30 2.79 -1.51 -5.96
N TYR A 31 2.76 -2.15 -4.77
CA TYR A 31 3.86 -3.00 -4.29
C TYR A 31 4.16 -4.11 -5.29
N ALA A 32 3.14 -4.90 -5.67
CA ALA A 32 3.24 -5.99 -6.62
C ALA A 32 3.80 -5.55 -7.99
N THR A 33 3.32 -4.41 -8.50
CA THR A 33 3.81 -3.83 -9.77
C THR A 33 5.29 -3.47 -9.70
N ARG A 34 5.76 -2.94 -8.55
CA ARG A 34 7.15 -2.48 -8.38
C ARG A 34 8.12 -3.62 -8.09
N THR A 35 7.70 -4.68 -7.43
CA THR A 35 8.54 -5.86 -7.17
C THR A 35 8.45 -6.90 -8.29
N GLY A 36 7.40 -6.86 -9.10
CA GLY A 36 7.09 -7.87 -10.11
C GLY A 36 6.45 -9.14 -9.53
N TYR A 37 6.05 -9.14 -8.25
CA TYR A 37 5.38 -10.28 -7.64
C TYR A 37 3.92 -10.35 -8.07
N GLU A 38 3.42 -11.56 -8.26
CA GLU A 38 2.02 -11.82 -8.61
C GLU A 38 1.21 -12.12 -7.35
N PRO A 39 0.20 -11.31 -6.99
CA PRO A 39 -0.68 -11.60 -5.88
C PRO A 39 -1.71 -12.65 -6.27
N ILE A 40 -1.70 -13.80 -5.58
CA ILE A 40 -2.71 -14.83 -5.71
C ILE A 40 -3.62 -14.79 -4.48
N THR A 41 -4.90 -14.58 -4.70
CA THR A 41 -5.90 -14.59 -3.63
C THR A 41 -5.92 -15.94 -2.92
N ASN A 42 -5.69 -15.92 -1.60
CA ASN A 42 -5.83 -17.09 -0.73
C ASN A 42 -7.22 -17.07 -0.06
N GLN A 43 -7.57 -15.96 0.59
CA GLN A 43 -8.83 -15.80 1.32
C GLN A 43 -9.38 -14.38 1.19
N ILE A 44 -10.69 -14.23 0.95
CA ILE A 44 -11.39 -12.94 1.00
C ILE A 44 -12.68 -13.11 1.80
N THR A 45 -12.83 -12.29 2.85
CA THR A 45 -14.06 -12.09 3.62
C THR A 45 -14.39 -10.60 3.68
N ASP A 46 -15.44 -10.20 4.39
CA ASP A 46 -15.76 -8.78 4.59
C ASP A 46 -14.71 -8.05 5.43
N GLU A 47 -14.09 -8.74 6.38
CA GLU A 47 -13.17 -8.15 7.36
C GLU A 47 -11.69 -8.38 7.03
N HIS A 48 -11.38 -9.39 6.20
CA HIS A 48 -10.03 -9.88 5.98
C HIS A 48 -9.81 -10.25 4.51
N GLN A 49 -8.67 -9.87 3.93
CA GLN A 49 -8.18 -10.38 2.64
C GLN A 49 -6.75 -10.86 2.81
N SER A 50 -6.41 -11.99 2.22
CA SER A 50 -5.08 -12.57 2.23
C SER A 50 -4.67 -13.01 0.84
N TYR A 51 -3.41 -12.74 0.51
CA TYR A 51 -2.81 -13.00 -0.79
C TYR A 51 -1.43 -13.62 -0.61
N ASP A 52 -1.15 -14.68 -1.36
CA ASP A 52 0.20 -15.19 -1.52
C ASP A 52 0.90 -14.38 -2.63
N LEU A 53 2.10 -13.89 -2.37
CA LEU A 53 2.88 -13.13 -3.35
C LEU A 53 3.89 -14.07 -4.00
N ILE A 54 3.68 -14.36 -5.28
CA ILE A 54 4.49 -15.32 -6.04
C ILE A 54 5.56 -14.58 -6.84
N ASP A 55 6.79 -15.06 -6.78
CA ASP A 55 7.84 -14.65 -7.71
C ASP A 55 7.65 -15.39 -9.05
N PRO A 56 7.34 -14.69 -10.15
CA PRO A 56 7.11 -15.34 -11.44
C PRO A 56 8.38 -15.96 -12.04
N ALA A 57 9.58 -15.61 -11.55
CA ALA A 57 10.83 -16.18 -12.05
C ALA A 57 11.02 -17.65 -11.68
N ASP A 58 10.58 -18.06 -10.47
CA ASP A 58 10.74 -19.43 -9.97
C ASP A 58 9.45 -20.08 -9.43
N GLY A 59 8.34 -19.34 -9.46
CA GLY A 59 7.02 -19.79 -9.02
C GLY A 59 6.87 -19.94 -7.52
N ARG A 60 7.79 -19.41 -6.71
CA ARG A 60 7.76 -19.55 -5.25
C ARG A 60 6.95 -18.43 -4.61
N CYS A 61 6.21 -18.79 -3.57
CA CYS A 61 5.68 -17.80 -2.63
C CYS A 61 6.85 -17.17 -1.87
N VAL A 62 6.96 -15.84 -1.93
CA VAL A 62 8.01 -15.05 -1.27
C VAL A 62 7.49 -14.31 -0.04
N ALA A 63 6.20 -14.01 0.00
CA ALA A 63 5.54 -13.29 1.08
C ALA A 63 4.05 -13.56 1.10
N VAL A 64 3.42 -13.31 2.25
CA VAL A 64 1.97 -13.27 2.40
C VAL A 64 1.56 -11.82 2.70
N ALA A 65 0.57 -11.32 1.97
CA ALA A 65 -0.01 -10.00 2.21
C ALA A 65 -1.42 -10.13 2.81
N VAL A 66 -1.71 -9.36 3.85
CA VAL A 66 -2.99 -9.35 4.55
C VAL A 66 -3.54 -7.93 4.63
N ILE A 67 -4.81 -7.75 4.28
CA ILE A 67 -5.57 -6.52 4.45
C ILE A 67 -6.69 -6.78 5.45
N GLU A 68 -6.68 -6.08 6.57
CA GLU A 68 -7.67 -6.29 7.64
C GLU A 68 -8.09 -4.98 8.32
N LEU A 69 -9.28 -5.01 8.93
CA LEU A 69 -9.75 -3.89 9.74
C LEU A 69 -8.88 -3.76 10.99
N ARG A 70 -8.27 -2.59 11.20
CA ARG A 70 -7.52 -2.32 12.43
C ARG A 70 -8.45 -1.87 13.56
N PRO A 71 -8.09 -2.10 14.84
CA PRO A 71 -8.75 -1.46 15.96
C PRO A 71 -8.78 0.06 15.82
N ALA A 72 -9.91 0.68 16.17
CA ALA A 72 -10.07 2.13 16.07
C ALA A 72 -9.07 2.86 16.99
N ASP A 73 -8.37 3.84 16.41
CA ASP A 73 -7.55 4.79 17.14
C ASP A 73 -8.00 6.19 16.74
N PRO A 74 -8.87 6.84 17.52
CA PRO A 74 -9.49 8.11 17.12
C PRO A 74 -8.48 9.20 16.77
N THR A 75 -7.31 9.20 17.40
CA THR A 75 -6.29 10.23 17.16
C THR A 75 -5.61 9.99 15.81
N ALA A 76 -5.13 8.77 15.58
CA ALA A 76 -4.52 8.40 14.31
C ALA A 76 -5.54 8.45 13.16
N ASP A 77 -6.75 7.95 13.37
CA ASP A 77 -7.85 7.95 12.39
C ASP A 77 -8.15 9.37 11.90
N MET A 78 -8.21 10.35 12.81
CA MET A 78 -8.42 11.75 12.47
C MET A 78 -7.26 12.34 11.66
N GLN A 79 -6.02 12.00 12.00
CA GLN A 79 -4.83 12.45 11.27
C GLN A 79 -4.81 11.89 9.85
N PHE A 80 -5.07 10.60 9.67
CA PHE A 80 -5.16 9.97 8.36
C PHE A 80 -6.32 10.51 7.52
N ALA A 81 -7.49 10.73 8.13
CA ALA A 81 -8.62 11.34 7.44
C ALA A 81 -8.32 12.78 6.99
N SER A 82 -7.63 13.56 7.82
CA SER A 82 -7.16 14.91 7.47
C SER A 82 -6.17 14.87 6.31
N ALA A 83 -5.18 13.98 6.38
CA ALA A 83 -4.19 13.79 5.32
C ALA A 83 -4.82 13.37 3.99
N LYS A 84 -5.78 12.42 4.00
CA LYS A 84 -6.53 12.01 2.80
C LYS A 84 -7.30 13.17 2.18
N ARG A 85 -7.94 14.02 3.00
CA ARG A 85 -8.65 15.21 2.50
C ARG A 85 -7.70 16.20 1.84
N ALA A 86 -6.58 16.51 2.48
CA ALA A 86 -5.56 17.38 1.91
C ALA A 86 -5.03 16.84 0.57
N MET A 87 -4.67 15.55 0.52
CA MET A 87 -4.23 14.88 -0.70
C MET A 87 -5.26 14.98 -1.83
N LYS A 88 -6.54 14.74 -1.53
CA LYS A 88 -7.61 14.82 -2.52
C LYS A 88 -7.81 16.25 -3.03
N THR A 89 -7.65 17.25 -2.16
CA THR A 89 -7.71 18.66 -2.55
C THR A 89 -6.56 19.03 -3.49
N GLU A 90 -5.32 18.67 -3.15
CA GLU A 90 -4.16 18.92 -4.01
C GLU A 90 -4.31 18.22 -5.38
N LEU A 91 -4.75 16.96 -5.39
CA LEU A 91 -4.98 16.22 -6.64
C LEU A 91 -6.05 16.87 -7.53
N ALA A 92 -7.05 17.54 -6.93
CA ALA A 92 -8.09 18.25 -7.67
C ALA A 92 -7.63 19.60 -8.23
N LEU A 93 -6.53 20.16 -7.71
CA LEU A 93 -5.95 21.44 -8.14
C LEU A 93 -4.84 21.26 -9.20
N SER A 94 -4.44 20.02 -9.47
CA SER A 94 -3.39 19.66 -10.43
C SER A 94 -3.60 20.30 -11.82
N PRO A 95 -2.55 20.86 -12.45
CA PRO A 95 -2.65 21.67 -13.68
C PRO A 95 -3.04 20.84 -14.92
N LEU A 96 -3.60 21.53 -15.93
CA LEU A 96 -4.05 20.94 -17.20
C LEU A 96 -2.91 20.44 -18.11
N ASP A 97 -1.63 20.61 -17.75
CA ASP A 97 -0.50 20.05 -18.48
C ASP A 97 -0.31 18.56 -18.10
N PRO A 98 -0.46 17.61 -19.04
CA PRO A 98 -0.38 16.18 -18.75
C PRO A 98 0.96 15.71 -18.16
N LEU A 99 2.08 16.38 -18.49
CA LEU A 99 3.39 15.99 -17.97
C LEU A 99 3.59 16.51 -16.55
N ALA A 100 3.22 17.76 -16.29
CA ALA A 100 3.24 18.35 -14.95
C ALA A 100 2.29 17.60 -14.01
N ASP A 101 1.08 17.27 -14.47
CA ASP A 101 0.09 16.47 -13.74
C ASP A 101 0.65 15.10 -13.36
N ARG A 102 1.41 14.44 -14.24
CA ARG A 102 2.04 13.15 -13.93
C ARG A 102 3.10 13.26 -12.83
N VAL A 103 3.96 14.28 -12.89
CA VAL A 103 5.02 14.50 -11.90
C VAL A 103 4.43 14.86 -10.54
N GLU A 104 3.43 15.74 -10.52
CA GLU A 104 2.75 16.16 -9.29
C GLU A 104 2.00 14.99 -8.64
N ARG A 105 1.28 14.19 -9.43
CA ARG A 105 0.63 12.95 -8.94
C ARG A 105 1.63 11.97 -8.34
N ALA A 106 2.79 11.80 -8.97
CA ALA A 106 3.84 10.93 -8.43
C ALA A 106 4.37 11.46 -7.10
N ALA A 107 4.59 12.76 -6.97
CA ALA A 107 5.05 13.38 -5.72
C ALA A 107 4.00 13.28 -4.60
N ILE A 108 2.74 13.59 -4.91
CA ILE A 108 1.61 13.42 -3.99
C ILE A 108 1.52 11.97 -3.53
N ARG A 109 1.71 11.01 -4.45
CA ARG A 109 1.67 9.59 -4.10
C ARG A 109 2.84 9.18 -3.20
N MET A 110 4.06 9.63 -3.49
CA MET A 110 5.22 9.35 -2.63
C MET A 110 5.03 9.94 -1.22
N ALA A 111 4.44 11.13 -1.11
CA ALA A 111 4.09 11.72 0.19
C ALA A 111 3.03 10.88 0.91
N TRP A 112 2.02 10.40 0.19
CA TRP A 112 0.99 9.51 0.72
C TRP A 112 1.58 8.20 1.24
N ASP A 113 2.44 7.54 0.46
CA ASP A 113 3.07 6.28 0.85
C ASP A 113 3.90 6.44 2.14
N ARG A 114 4.57 7.59 2.31
CA ARG A 114 5.29 7.91 3.55
C ARG A 114 4.36 8.13 4.76
N ILE A 115 3.19 8.74 4.54
CA ILE A 115 2.21 8.96 5.60
C ILE A 115 1.62 7.63 6.06
N THR A 116 1.31 6.72 5.13
CA THR A 116 0.73 5.41 5.43
C THR A 116 1.76 4.37 5.88
N GLY A 117 3.05 4.60 5.62
CA GLY A 117 4.14 3.64 5.85
C GLY A 117 4.30 2.62 4.70
N ALA A 118 3.61 2.81 3.59
CA ALA A 118 3.69 1.91 2.44
C ALA A 118 5.07 1.88 1.77
N ASP A 119 5.89 2.91 1.94
CA ASP A 119 7.27 2.95 1.46
C ASP A 119 8.20 1.96 2.18
N GLU A 120 7.86 1.56 3.41
CA GLU A 120 8.60 0.55 4.17
C GLU A 120 8.53 -0.83 3.51
N HIS A 121 7.38 -1.20 2.91
CA HIS A 121 7.23 -2.47 2.19
C HIS A 121 8.27 -2.59 1.07
N LEU A 122 8.39 -1.54 0.26
CA LEU A 122 9.31 -1.50 -0.87
C LEU A 122 10.77 -1.38 -0.41
N SER A 123 11.01 -0.62 0.65
CA SER A 123 12.35 -0.50 1.25
C SER A 123 12.82 -1.83 1.83
N ALA A 124 11.93 -2.62 2.42
CA ALA A 124 12.23 -3.97 2.87
C ALA A 124 12.52 -4.88 1.68
N ALA A 125 11.64 -4.92 0.67
CA ALA A 125 11.83 -5.75 -0.53
C ALA A 125 13.15 -5.45 -1.27
N ALA A 126 13.54 -4.17 -1.40
CA ALA A 126 14.79 -3.78 -2.02
C ALA A 126 16.04 -4.27 -1.27
N ARG A 127 15.94 -4.55 0.04
CA ARG A 127 17.03 -5.14 0.84
C ARG A 127 17.16 -6.66 0.68
N ALA A 128 16.20 -7.33 0.04
CA ALA A 128 16.24 -8.78 -0.20
C ALA A 128 16.96 -9.20 -1.49
N ILE A 129 17.28 -8.26 -2.37
CA ILE A 129 18.04 -8.47 -3.63
C ILE A 129 19.53 -8.32 -3.33
#